data_AF-A0A2V3J528-F1
#
_entry.id   AF-A0A2V3J528-F1
#
_cell.length_a   1.000
_cell.length_b   1.000
_cell.length_c   1.000
_cell.angle_alpha   90.00
_cell.angle_beta   90.00
_cell.angle_gamma   90.00
#
_symmetry.space_group_name_H-M   'P 1'
#
loop_
_entity.id
_entity.type
_entity.pdbx_description
1 polymer ?
#
loop_
_entity_poly.entity_id
_entity_poly.type
_entity_poly.pdbx_seq_one_letter_code
_entity_poly.pdbx_strand_id
1 'polypeptide(L)'
;MTSSSIANPAPLGLIGFATACIVNAIAKLCNTQQSSALFITGIAFFGGGGAQILASTLQFIRNEGHSALVFAVFGFHWWNTGLWYMMLSHNPSLAENVPNGVRAAYPAVLATVTAILWIPTLRCSYVSAMTLALVVGAFVVDIPAQWGCRQAAVASAVFALAASGCAVYSAAAEVVNGAWKRDVLPRFYVRKKVESEEECNDERFLASLVLQEIKLGRLSCPKQFPLVLEMKREGESSSSSEELEHICCE
;
A
#
# COMPACT_ATOMS: atom_id res chain seq x y z
N MET A 1 5.03 6.47 -24.01
CA MET A 1 5.79 6.33 -22.75
C MET A 1 5.63 4.90 -22.25
N THR A 2 6.74 4.24 -21.89
CA THR A 2 6.81 2.80 -21.59
C THR A 2 5.88 2.43 -20.44
N SER A 3 4.91 1.54 -20.69
CA SER A 3 4.12 0.88 -19.64
C SER A 3 5.07 0.38 -18.55
N SER A 4 4.91 0.84 -17.32
CA SER A 4 5.73 0.41 -16.18
C SER A 4 5.80 -1.12 -16.13
N SER A 5 6.94 -1.69 -16.55
CA SER A 5 7.22 -3.14 -16.56
C SER A 5 7.66 -3.61 -15.17
N ILE A 6 7.10 -3.03 -14.11
CA ILE A 6 7.42 -3.41 -12.74
C ILE A 6 6.33 -4.38 -12.29
N ALA A 7 6.71 -5.51 -11.69
CA ALA A 7 5.75 -6.44 -11.10
C ALA A 7 4.96 -5.76 -9.96
N ASN A 8 3.75 -6.23 -9.63
CA ASN A 8 2.99 -5.69 -8.50
C ASN A 8 3.65 -6.13 -7.18
N PRO A 9 4.21 -5.21 -6.37
CA PRO A 9 4.87 -5.56 -5.12
C PRO A 9 3.91 -5.67 -3.94
N ALA A 10 2.63 -5.31 -4.09
CA ALA A 10 1.66 -5.32 -2.99
C ALA A 10 1.54 -6.69 -2.27
N PRO A 11 1.56 -7.85 -2.97
CA PRO A 11 1.54 -9.15 -2.30
C PRO A 11 2.72 -9.35 -1.33
N LEU A 12 3.91 -8.86 -1.67
CA LEU A 12 5.10 -8.97 -0.81
C LEU A 12 4.88 -8.22 0.50
N GLY A 13 4.41 -6.97 0.42
CA GLY A 13 4.14 -6.15 1.61
C GLY A 13 3.04 -6.76 2.50
N LEU A 14 1.97 -7.27 1.89
CA LEU A 14 0.84 -7.89 2.61
C LEU A 14 1.22 -9.21 3.29
N ILE A 15 1.98 -10.08 2.63
CA ILE A 15 2.47 -11.33 3.24
C ILE A 15 3.48 -11.02 4.35
N GLY A 16 4.35 -10.04 4.14
CA GLY A 16 5.28 -9.61 5.19
C GLY A 16 4.56 -9.08 6.43
N PHE A 17 3.55 -8.23 6.23
CA PHE A 17 2.63 -7.77 7.27
C PHE A 17 1.99 -8.93 8.02
N ALA A 18 1.33 -9.83 7.32
CA ALA A 18 0.62 -10.94 7.94
C ALA A 18 1.56 -11.86 8.72
N THR A 19 2.72 -12.17 8.17
CA THR A 19 3.71 -13.05 8.81
C THR A 19 4.14 -12.48 10.17
N ALA A 20 4.54 -11.21 10.20
CA ALA A 20 4.98 -10.57 11.43
C ALA A 20 3.83 -10.38 12.43
N CYS A 21 2.64 -9.99 11.97
CA CYS A 21 1.46 -9.86 12.83
C CYS A 21 1.06 -11.19 13.46
N ILE A 22 1.01 -12.29 12.69
CA ILE A 22 0.64 -13.62 13.18
C ILE A 22 1.61 -14.07 14.27
N VAL A 23 2.92 -13.99 14.01
CA VAL A 23 3.94 -14.42 14.97
C VAL A 23 3.86 -13.60 16.26
N ASN A 24 3.76 -12.27 16.15
CA ASN A 24 3.64 -11.39 17.33
C ASN A 24 2.33 -11.62 18.09
N ALA A 25 1.21 -11.85 17.39
CA ALA A 25 -0.08 -12.09 18.00
C ALA A 25 -0.12 -13.44 18.73
N ILE A 26 0.43 -14.51 18.15
CA ILE A 26 0.54 -15.81 18.83
C ILE A 26 1.37 -15.68 20.10
N ALA A 27 2.50 -14.96 20.04
CA ALA A 27 3.32 -14.72 21.23
C ALA A 27 2.54 -13.97 22.33
N LYS A 28 1.74 -12.96 21.96
CA LYS A 28 0.82 -12.27 22.88
C LYS A 28 -0.21 -13.22 23.48
N LEU A 29 -0.88 -14.04 22.66
CA LEU A 29 -1.90 -15.01 23.12
C LEU A 29 -1.32 -16.04 24.09
N CYS A 30 -0.16 -16.61 23.77
CA CYS A 30 0.49 -17.65 24.57
C CYS A 30 1.29 -17.10 25.76
N ASN A 31 1.43 -15.78 25.90
CA ASN A 31 2.28 -15.14 26.91
C ASN A 31 3.78 -15.50 26.79
N THR A 32 4.26 -15.71 25.56
CA THR A 32 5.63 -16.17 25.28
C THR A 32 6.51 -15.08 24.68
N GLN A 33 6.11 -13.80 24.76
CA GLN A 33 6.85 -12.68 24.15
C GLN A 33 8.33 -12.64 24.55
N GLN A 34 8.64 -12.87 25.84
CA GLN A 34 10.01 -12.83 26.33
C GLN A 34 10.84 -14.02 25.83
N SER A 35 10.31 -15.25 25.93
CA SER A 35 10.99 -16.46 25.48
C SER A 35 11.14 -16.54 23.96
N SER A 36 10.23 -15.89 23.21
CA SER A 36 10.23 -15.86 21.75
C SER A 36 10.88 -14.59 21.16
N ALA A 37 11.43 -13.70 22.00
CA ALA A 37 11.89 -12.37 21.60
C ALA A 37 12.89 -12.39 20.44
N LEU A 38 13.88 -13.30 20.46
CA LEU A 38 14.87 -13.42 19.39
C LEU A 38 14.24 -13.81 18.05
N PHE A 39 13.31 -14.76 18.07
CA PHE A 39 12.61 -15.20 16.86
C PHE A 39 11.71 -14.08 16.31
N ILE A 40 10.96 -13.40 17.19
CA ILE A 40 10.12 -12.26 16.80
C ILE A 40 10.99 -11.13 16.22
N THR A 41 12.18 -10.89 16.77
CA THR A 41 13.13 -9.87 16.27
C THR A 41 13.47 -10.10 14.81
N GLY A 42 13.88 -11.32 14.43
CA GLY A 42 14.23 -11.64 13.05
C GLY A 42 13.04 -11.51 12.08
N ILE A 43 11.87 -12.01 12.48
CA ILE A 43 10.64 -11.89 11.69
C ILE A 43 10.22 -10.42 11.56
N ALA A 44 10.33 -9.61 12.61
CA ALA A 44 9.99 -8.20 12.57
C ALA A 44 10.93 -7.43 11.63
N PHE A 45 12.24 -7.66 11.68
CA PHE A 45 13.19 -6.96 10.81
C PHE A 45 13.04 -7.34 9.33
N PHE A 46 12.95 -8.63 9.02
CA PHE A 46 13.03 -9.10 7.63
C PHE A 46 11.68 -9.54 7.07
N GLY A 47 10.92 -10.33 7.84
CA GLY A 47 9.61 -10.81 7.43
C GLY A 47 8.59 -9.69 7.29
N GLY A 48 8.46 -8.84 8.31
CA GLY A 48 7.57 -7.68 8.31
C GLY A 48 8.20 -6.44 7.68
N GLY A 49 9.22 -5.91 8.36
CA GLY A 49 9.82 -4.62 8.03
C GLY A 49 10.46 -4.58 6.65
N GLY A 50 11.44 -5.44 6.41
CA GLY A 50 12.18 -5.49 5.15
C GLY A 50 11.28 -5.72 3.94
N ALA A 51 10.37 -6.69 4.02
CA ALA A 51 9.42 -6.98 2.95
C ALA A 51 8.53 -5.77 2.62
N GLN A 52 8.03 -5.06 3.64
CA GLN A 52 7.18 -3.88 3.44
C GLN A 52 7.94 -2.65 2.99
N ILE A 53 9.15 -2.40 3.48
CA ILE A 53 9.99 -1.29 3.00
C ILE A 53 10.38 -1.50 1.53
N LEU A 54 10.66 -2.75 1.13
CA LEU A 54 10.90 -3.09 -0.27
C LEU A 54 9.63 -2.88 -1.11
N ALA A 55 8.48 -3.38 -0.65
CA ALA A 55 7.21 -3.18 -1.34
C ALA A 55 6.83 -1.69 -1.46
N SER A 56 7.07 -0.90 -0.43
CA SER A 56 6.87 0.55 -0.41
C SER A 56 7.72 1.24 -1.47
N THR A 57 9.02 0.94 -1.51
CA THR A 57 9.94 1.53 -2.50
C THR A 57 9.46 1.23 -3.93
N LEU A 58 9.07 -0.02 -4.19
CA LEU A 58 8.55 -0.43 -5.50
C LEU A 58 7.19 0.22 -5.82
N GLN A 59 6.32 0.45 -4.83
CA GLN A 59 5.06 1.17 -5.03
C GLN A 59 5.27 2.66 -5.33
N PHE A 60 6.27 3.32 -4.73
CA PHE A 60 6.61 4.69 -5.10
C PHE A 60 7.06 4.79 -6.55
N ILE A 61 7.87 3.83 -7.02
CA ILE A 61 8.29 3.77 -8.44
C ILE A 61 7.10 3.49 -9.37
N ARG A 62 6.07 2.79 -8.88
CA ARG A 62 4.81 2.53 -9.61
C ARG A 62 3.77 3.67 -9.52
N ASN A 63 4.11 4.81 -8.89
CA ASN A 63 3.16 5.91 -8.62
C ASN A 63 1.93 5.52 -7.78
N GLU A 64 2.02 4.47 -6.97
CA GLU A 64 0.93 3.99 -6.10
C GLU A 64 1.09 4.56 -4.68
N GLY A 65 1.05 5.89 -4.56
CA GLY A 65 1.51 6.63 -3.37
C GLY A 65 0.80 6.27 -2.05
N HIS A 66 -0.51 5.99 -2.08
CA HIS A 66 -1.25 5.59 -0.88
C HIS A 66 -0.72 4.27 -0.31
N SER A 67 -0.64 3.25 -1.15
CA SER A 67 -0.16 1.93 -0.74
C SER A 67 1.33 1.92 -0.39
N ALA A 68 2.14 2.77 -1.06
CA ALA A 68 3.53 2.98 -0.70
C ALA A 68 3.65 3.50 0.74
N LEU A 69 2.88 4.54 1.07
CA LEU A 69 2.87 5.12 2.42
C LEU A 69 2.39 4.12 3.49
N VAL A 70 1.36 3.33 3.18
CA VAL A 70 0.88 2.24 4.05
C VAL A 70 2.02 1.27 4.36
N PHE A 71 2.69 0.73 3.34
CA PHE A 71 3.79 -0.20 3.56
C PHE A 71 5.00 0.44 4.23
N ALA A 72 5.32 1.70 3.96
CA ALA A 72 6.40 2.40 4.65
C ALA A 72 6.15 2.49 6.16
N VAL A 73 4.97 2.98 6.56
CA VAL A 73 4.60 3.18 7.97
C VAL A 73 4.64 1.85 8.74
N PHE A 74 4.05 0.79 8.18
CA PHE A 74 4.07 -0.51 8.82
C PHE A 74 5.46 -1.18 8.77
N GLY A 75 6.25 -0.90 7.74
CA GLY A 75 7.62 -1.40 7.64
C GLY A 75 8.50 -0.84 8.75
N PHE A 76 8.42 0.46 8.98
CA PHE A 76 9.09 1.12 10.11
C PHE A 76 8.54 0.66 11.46
N HIS A 77 7.24 0.42 11.56
CA HIS A 77 6.66 -0.14 12.78
C HIS A 77 7.29 -1.48 13.15
N TRP A 78 7.50 -2.35 12.15
CA TRP A 78 8.13 -3.65 12.36
C TRP A 78 9.61 -3.56 12.68
N TRP A 79 10.37 -2.66 12.06
CA TRP A 79 11.76 -2.41 12.48
C TRP A 79 11.85 -1.92 13.92
N ASN A 80 10.98 -0.99 14.33
CA ASN A 80 10.95 -0.53 15.71
C ASN A 80 10.55 -1.66 16.70
N THR A 81 9.59 -2.50 16.31
CA THR A 81 9.20 -3.68 17.10
C THR A 81 10.33 -4.70 17.21
N GLY A 82 11.08 -4.94 16.13
CA GLY A 82 12.27 -5.80 16.15
C GLY A 82 13.33 -5.25 17.09
N LEU A 83 13.61 -3.96 17.02
CA LEU A 83 14.53 -3.30 17.95
C LEU A 83 14.08 -3.43 19.41
N TRP A 84 12.78 -3.28 19.67
CA TRP A 84 12.20 -3.45 21.01
C TRP A 84 12.44 -4.86 21.57
N TYR A 85 12.15 -5.90 20.80
CA TYR A 85 12.41 -7.29 21.22
C TYR A 85 13.90 -7.62 21.35
N MET A 86 14.76 -6.99 20.54
CA MET A 86 16.21 -7.10 20.69
C MET A 86 16.68 -6.51 22.03
N MET A 87 16.14 -5.35 22.42
CA MET A 87 16.46 -4.72 23.71
C MET A 87 15.91 -5.53 24.89
N LEU A 88 14.68 -6.04 24.81
CA LEU A 88 14.10 -6.89 25.84
C LEU A 88 14.91 -8.16 26.12
N SER A 89 15.56 -8.72 25.10
CA SER A 89 16.37 -9.94 25.25
C SER A 89 17.79 -9.68 25.76
N HIS A 90 18.42 -8.58 25.35
CA HIS A 90 19.85 -8.32 25.66
C HIS A 90 20.07 -7.32 26.80
N ASN A 91 19.14 -6.38 27.02
CA ASN A 91 19.23 -5.34 28.05
C ASN A 91 17.83 -5.03 28.63
N PRO A 92 17.21 -5.98 29.34
CA PRO A 92 15.82 -5.83 29.81
C PRO A 92 15.60 -4.61 30.70
N SER A 93 16.60 -4.22 31.51
CA SER A 93 16.52 -3.04 32.37
C SER A 93 16.26 -1.75 31.58
N LEU A 94 16.84 -1.60 30.40
CA LEU A 94 16.63 -0.42 29.55
C LEU A 94 15.19 -0.36 29.02
N ALA A 95 14.63 -1.51 28.64
CA ALA A 95 13.27 -1.62 28.14
C ALA A 95 12.21 -1.45 29.25
N GLU A 96 12.49 -2.00 30.44
CA GLU A 96 11.60 -1.90 31.60
C GLU A 96 11.54 -0.48 32.17
N ASN A 97 12.62 0.30 32.05
CA ASN A 97 12.69 1.68 32.51
C ASN A 97 11.88 2.68 31.66
N VAL A 98 11.36 2.28 30.49
CA VAL A 98 10.54 3.17 29.65
C VAL A 98 9.18 3.39 30.31
N PRO A 99 8.79 4.66 30.62
CA PRO A 99 7.51 4.93 31.26
C PRO A 99 6.32 4.41 30.45
N ASN A 100 5.35 3.79 31.12
CA ASN A 100 4.17 3.18 30.47
C ASN A 100 3.43 4.16 29.55
N GLY A 101 3.33 5.44 29.94
CA GLY A 101 2.70 6.48 29.12
C GLY A 101 3.41 6.71 27.78
N VAL A 102 4.75 6.64 27.76
CA VAL A 102 5.55 6.75 26.52
C VAL A 102 5.35 5.49 25.66
N ARG A 103 5.35 4.30 26.28
CA ARG A 103 5.06 3.04 25.58
C ARG A 103 3.67 3.03 24.96
N ALA A 104 2.69 3.64 25.62
CA ALA A 104 1.30 3.77 25.16
C ALA A 104 1.10 4.85 24.09
N ALA A 105 1.93 5.90 24.09
CA ALA A 105 1.88 6.93 23.05
C ALA A 105 2.19 6.35 21.67
N TYR A 106 3.11 5.37 21.59
CA TYR A 106 3.47 4.75 20.32
C TYR A 106 2.28 4.07 19.60
N PRO A 107 1.56 3.08 20.18
CA PRO A 107 0.37 2.51 19.55
C PRO A 107 -0.75 3.54 19.36
N ALA A 108 -0.87 4.57 20.21
CA ALA A 108 -1.86 5.63 20.01
C ALA A 108 -1.58 6.47 18.74
N VAL A 109 -0.32 6.84 18.50
CA VAL A 109 0.10 7.53 17.27
C VAL A 109 -0.10 6.62 16.07
N LEU A 110 0.30 5.35 16.18
CA LEU A 110 0.11 4.38 15.09
C LEU A 110 -1.36 4.14 14.77
N ALA A 111 -2.24 4.09 15.77
CA ALA A 111 -3.69 4.02 15.57
C ALA A 111 -4.21 5.24 14.79
N THR A 112 -3.75 6.44 15.15
CA THR A 112 -4.15 7.70 14.51
C THR A 112 -3.68 7.76 13.05
N VAL A 113 -2.40 7.48 12.80
CA VAL A 113 -1.84 7.42 11.44
C VAL A 113 -2.55 6.35 10.61
N THR A 114 -2.77 5.17 11.17
CA THR A 114 -3.49 4.10 10.46
C THR A 114 -4.94 4.49 10.16
N ALA A 115 -5.63 5.18 11.08
CA ALA A 115 -7.00 5.66 10.84
C ALA A 115 -7.06 6.67 9.68
N ILE A 116 -6.06 7.55 9.55
CA ILE A 116 -5.93 8.46 8.41
C ILE A 116 -5.71 7.66 7.12
N LEU A 117 -4.82 6.67 7.13
CA LEU A 117 -4.55 5.80 5.98
C LEU A 117 -5.71 4.87 5.61
N TRP A 118 -6.58 4.58 6.58
CA TRP A 118 -7.79 3.77 6.39
C TRP A 118 -8.87 4.51 5.60
N ILE A 119 -9.06 5.82 5.82
CA ILE A 119 -10.14 6.59 5.16
C ILE A 119 -10.14 6.44 3.63
N PRO A 120 -9.02 6.57 2.89
CA PRO A 120 -8.99 6.37 1.45
C PRO A 120 -9.42 4.97 1.00
N THR A 121 -9.14 3.93 1.80
CA THR A 121 -9.44 2.54 1.42
C THR A 121 -10.94 2.25 1.34
N LEU A 122 -11.78 3.05 2.01
CA LEU A 122 -13.24 2.99 1.93
C LEU A 122 -13.76 3.23 0.51
N ARG A 123 -12.95 3.79 -0.39
CA ARG A 123 -13.28 3.99 -1.81
C ARG A 123 -12.60 3.00 -2.75
N CYS A 124 -11.69 2.15 -2.25
CA CYS A 124 -10.91 1.23 -3.06
C CYS A 124 -11.50 -0.18 -3.00
N SER A 125 -11.31 -0.89 -1.89
CA SER A 125 -11.73 -2.29 -1.70
C SER A 125 -12.20 -2.49 -0.25
N TYR A 126 -13.32 -3.18 -0.08
CA TYR A 126 -13.82 -3.52 1.25
C TYR A 126 -12.82 -4.39 2.05
N VAL A 127 -12.04 -5.23 1.36
CA VAL A 127 -11.04 -6.09 2.03
C VAL A 127 -9.87 -5.26 2.57
N SER A 128 -9.37 -4.31 1.78
CA SER A 128 -8.31 -3.39 2.24
C SER A 128 -8.81 -2.49 3.38
N ALA A 129 -10.06 -2.01 3.28
CA ALA A 129 -10.70 -1.24 4.33
C ALA A 129 -10.88 -2.05 5.62
N MET A 130 -11.30 -3.31 5.52
CA MET A 130 -11.42 -4.21 6.66
C MET A 130 -10.06 -4.47 7.30
N THR A 131 -9.02 -4.74 6.47
CA THR A 131 -7.65 -4.96 6.94
C THR A 131 -7.19 -3.79 7.81
N LEU A 132 -7.23 -2.55 7.29
CA LEU A 132 -6.76 -1.40 8.05
C LEU A 132 -7.67 -1.05 9.24
N ALA A 133 -8.99 -1.24 9.16
CA ALA A 133 -9.88 -1.06 10.30
C ALA A 133 -9.51 -1.99 11.47
N LEU A 134 -9.22 -3.26 11.17
CA LEU A 134 -8.78 -4.23 12.17
C LEU A 134 -7.40 -3.86 12.75
N VAL A 135 -6.50 -3.28 11.95
CA VAL A 135 -5.21 -2.77 12.45
C VAL A 135 -5.39 -1.56 13.37
N VAL A 136 -6.29 -0.62 13.04
CA VAL A 136 -6.66 0.47 13.97
C VAL A 136 -7.15 -0.12 15.28
N GLY A 137 -8.07 -1.09 15.22
CA GLY A 137 -8.58 -1.79 16.41
C GLY A 137 -7.46 -2.46 17.21
N ALA A 138 -6.53 -3.14 16.55
CA ALA A 138 -5.38 -3.77 17.20
C ALA A 138 -4.57 -2.74 17.99
N PHE A 139 -4.22 -1.59 17.41
CA PHE A 139 -3.44 -0.57 18.10
C PHE A 139 -4.20 0.13 19.23
N VAL A 140 -5.46 0.49 19.02
CA VAL A 140 -6.29 1.13 20.06
C VAL A 140 -6.40 0.23 21.28
N VAL A 141 -6.65 -1.06 21.07
CA VAL A 141 -6.78 -2.04 22.15
C VAL A 141 -5.42 -2.36 22.79
N ASP A 142 -4.31 -2.16 22.10
CA ASP A 142 -2.96 -2.37 22.65
C ASP A 142 -2.50 -1.26 23.61
N ILE A 143 -3.18 -0.10 23.63
CA ILE A 143 -2.88 1.01 24.54
C ILE A 143 -2.98 0.57 26.02
N PRO A 144 -4.13 0.08 26.52
CA PRO A 144 -4.23 -0.39 27.91
C PRO A 144 -3.32 -1.60 28.22
N ALA A 145 -2.88 -2.36 27.21
CA ALA A 145 -1.92 -3.45 27.40
C ALA A 145 -0.56 -2.96 27.93
N GLN A 146 -0.19 -1.70 27.66
CA GLN A 146 1.08 -1.11 28.13
C GLN A 146 1.15 -0.88 29.64
N TRP A 147 -0.01 -0.95 30.33
CA TRP A 147 -0.14 -0.94 31.79
C TRP A 147 -0.35 -2.35 32.37
N GLY A 148 -0.10 -3.40 31.60
CA GLY A 148 -0.21 -4.79 32.07
C GLY A 148 -1.63 -5.37 31.99
N CYS A 149 -2.57 -4.70 31.32
CA CYS A 149 -3.90 -5.26 31.08
C CYS A 149 -3.80 -6.47 30.12
N ARG A 150 -3.84 -7.68 30.69
CA ARG A 150 -3.71 -8.92 29.91
C ARG A 150 -4.83 -9.09 28.88
N GLN A 151 -6.07 -8.74 29.25
CA GLN A 151 -7.22 -8.86 28.35
C GLN A 151 -7.07 -7.96 27.12
N ALA A 152 -6.54 -6.75 27.30
CA ALA A 152 -6.20 -5.85 26.21
C ALA A 152 -5.13 -6.45 25.27
N ALA A 153 -4.07 -7.04 25.82
CA ALA A 153 -3.03 -7.69 25.01
C ALA A 153 -3.56 -8.87 24.18
N VAL A 154 -4.48 -9.66 24.76
CA VAL A 154 -5.14 -10.78 24.07
C VAL A 154 -6.08 -10.26 22.99
N ALA A 155 -6.89 -9.25 23.30
CA ALA A 155 -7.82 -8.66 22.34
C ALA A 155 -7.06 -8.02 21.16
N SER A 156 -6.00 -7.24 21.40
CA SER A 156 -5.17 -6.66 20.34
C SER A 156 -4.55 -7.73 19.43
N ALA A 157 -4.15 -8.87 20.00
CA ALA A 157 -3.67 -10.02 19.24
C ALA A 157 -4.76 -10.64 18.34
N VAL A 158 -6.00 -10.76 18.82
CA VAL A 158 -7.12 -11.26 18.01
C VAL A 158 -7.41 -10.32 16.84
N PHE A 159 -7.44 -9.01 17.07
CA PHE A 159 -7.59 -8.01 16.00
C PHE A 159 -6.46 -8.13 14.97
N ALA A 160 -5.21 -8.28 15.41
CA ALA A 160 -4.05 -8.44 14.54
C ALA A 160 -4.12 -9.75 13.71
N LEU A 161 -4.59 -10.85 14.28
CA LEU A 161 -4.80 -12.11 13.55
C LEU A 161 -5.88 -11.97 12.49
N ALA A 162 -7.00 -11.33 12.82
CA ALA A 162 -8.06 -11.06 11.86
C ALA A 162 -7.57 -10.18 10.70
N ALA A 163 -6.84 -9.10 11.02
CA ALA A 163 -6.20 -8.24 10.02
C ALA A 163 -5.23 -9.03 9.12
N SER A 164 -4.45 -9.93 9.70
CA SER A 164 -3.53 -10.80 8.96
C SER A 164 -4.25 -11.73 8.01
N GLY A 165 -5.37 -12.31 8.43
CA GLY A 165 -6.23 -13.12 7.57
C GLY A 165 -6.73 -12.34 6.35
N CYS A 166 -7.19 -11.09 6.56
CA CYS A 166 -7.60 -10.22 5.47
C CYS A 166 -6.43 -9.83 4.54
N ALA A 167 -5.23 -9.61 5.09
CA ALA A 167 -4.04 -9.30 4.32
C ALA A 167 -3.56 -10.49 3.47
N VAL A 168 -3.56 -11.71 4.03
CA VAL A 168 -3.26 -12.94 3.29
C VAL A 168 -4.26 -13.15 2.16
N TYR A 169 -5.56 -12.96 2.43
CA TYR A 169 -6.59 -13.05 1.39
C TYR A 169 -6.36 -12.01 0.29
N SER A 170 -6.03 -10.76 0.65
CA SER A 170 -5.73 -9.69 -0.31
C SER A 170 -4.52 -10.05 -1.18
N ALA A 171 -3.44 -10.56 -0.57
CA ALA A 171 -2.25 -10.99 -1.30
C ALA A 171 -2.55 -12.17 -2.23
N ALA A 172 -3.32 -13.16 -1.77
CA ALA A 172 -3.75 -14.29 -2.58
C ALA A 172 -4.61 -13.81 -3.76
N ALA A 173 -5.52 -12.86 -3.55
CA ALA A 173 -6.33 -12.31 -4.62
C ALA A 173 -5.50 -11.58 -5.69
N GLU A 174 -4.49 -10.79 -5.30
CA GLU A 174 -3.56 -10.16 -6.24
C GLU A 174 -2.79 -11.20 -7.07
N VAL A 175 -2.25 -12.25 -6.43
CA VAL A 175 -1.45 -13.28 -7.10
C VAL A 175 -2.31 -14.15 -8.02
N VAL A 176 -3.44 -14.65 -7.53
CA VAL A 176 -4.35 -15.54 -8.28
C VAL A 176 -5.03 -14.75 -9.41
N ASN A 177 -5.61 -13.58 -9.14
CA ASN A 177 -6.27 -12.84 -10.23
C ASN A 177 -5.24 -12.38 -11.28
N GLY A 178 -4.02 -12.04 -10.85
CA GLY A 178 -2.91 -11.72 -11.76
C GLY A 178 -2.52 -12.88 -12.66
N ALA A 179 -2.39 -14.10 -12.12
CA ALA A 179 -2.02 -15.28 -12.90
C ALA A 179 -3.15 -15.75 -13.85
N TRP A 180 -4.41 -15.68 -13.42
CA TRP A 180 -5.56 -16.10 -14.22
C TRP A 180 -6.12 -15.00 -15.14
N LYS A 181 -5.63 -13.76 -15.02
CA LYS A 181 -6.10 -12.58 -15.77
C LYS A 181 -7.62 -12.35 -15.70
N ARG A 182 -8.24 -12.77 -14.60
CA ARG A 182 -9.67 -12.60 -14.30
C ARG A 182 -9.87 -12.57 -12.79
N ASP A 183 -10.99 -12.02 -12.33
CA ASP A 183 -11.32 -12.00 -10.91
C ASP A 183 -11.83 -13.38 -10.43
N VAL A 184 -10.90 -14.25 -10.03
CA VAL A 184 -11.21 -15.55 -9.40
C VAL A 184 -11.53 -15.37 -7.92
N LEU A 185 -10.71 -14.58 -7.22
CA LEU A 185 -10.92 -14.20 -5.83
C LEU A 185 -11.50 -12.78 -5.78
N PRO A 186 -12.74 -12.59 -5.29
CA PRO A 186 -13.37 -11.28 -5.28
C PRO A 186 -12.72 -10.35 -4.24
N ARG A 187 -12.26 -9.17 -4.70
CA ARG A 187 -11.74 -8.10 -3.83
C ARG A 187 -12.81 -7.10 -3.40
N PHE A 188 -14.06 -7.30 -3.84
CA PHE A 188 -15.23 -6.46 -3.55
C PHE A 188 -14.90 -4.96 -3.68
N TYR A 189 -14.68 -4.51 -4.92
CA TYR A 189 -14.36 -3.10 -5.19
C TYR A 189 -15.57 -2.19 -4.98
N VAL A 190 -15.36 -1.04 -4.33
CA VAL A 190 -16.41 -0.05 -4.07
C VAL A 190 -16.69 0.78 -5.33
N ARG A 191 -15.63 1.09 -6.08
CA ARG A 191 -15.70 1.67 -7.42
C ARG A 191 -14.99 0.71 -8.37
N LYS A 192 -15.65 0.30 -9.47
CA LYS A 192 -14.94 -0.38 -10.57
C LYS A 192 -13.77 0.52 -10.96
N LYS A 193 -12.56 -0.05 -11.07
CA LYS A 193 -11.45 0.63 -11.70
C LYS A 193 -11.95 0.98 -13.10
N VAL A 194 -12.29 2.25 -13.34
CA VAL A 194 -12.32 2.77 -14.71
C VAL A 194 -10.88 2.57 -15.15
N GLU A 195 -10.67 1.69 -16.12
CA GLU A 195 -9.34 1.47 -16.68
C GLU A 195 -8.72 2.82 -16.98
N SER A 196 -7.49 2.99 -16.51
CA SER A 196 -6.67 4.16 -16.69
C SER A 196 -6.38 4.33 -18.19
N GLU A 197 -7.33 4.89 -18.94
CA GLU A 197 -7.13 5.55 -20.22
C GLU A 197 -7.35 7.07 -20.12
N GLU A 198 -7.82 7.60 -18.98
CA GLU A 198 -8.06 9.05 -18.84
C GLU A 198 -6.87 9.86 -18.26
N GLU A 199 -5.81 9.21 -17.78
CA GLU A 199 -4.64 9.93 -17.21
C GLU A 199 -3.48 10.13 -18.20
N CYS A 200 -3.79 10.08 -19.50
CA CYS A 200 -3.02 10.73 -20.58
C CYS A 200 -3.98 11.52 -21.48
N ASN A 201 -4.87 12.30 -20.88
CA ASN A 201 -5.72 13.22 -21.63
C ASN A 201 -5.47 14.68 -21.27
N ASP A 202 -4.52 15.04 -20.42
CA ASP A 202 -4.20 16.45 -20.17
C ASP A 202 -3.53 17.10 -21.40
N GLU A 203 -2.60 16.42 -22.09
CA GLU A 203 -2.01 16.98 -23.32
C GLU A 203 -2.99 16.99 -24.49
N ARG A 204 -3.89 16.01 -24.60
CA ARG A 204 -4.94 15.98 -25.65
C ARG A 204 -6.07 16.95 -25.34
N PHE A 205 -6.44 17.14 -24.08
CA PHE A 205 -7.43 18.14 -23.65
C PHE A 205 -6.89 19.55 -23.84
N LEU A 206 -5.64 19.81 -23.43
CA LEU A 206 -4.95 21.08 -23.70
C LEU A 206 -4.75 21.29 -25.21
N ALA A 207 -4.36 20.26 -25.98
CA ALA A 207 -4.29 20.36 -27.43
C ALA A 207 -5.67 20.64 -28.06
N SER A 208 -6.75 20.04 -27.54
CA SER A 208 -8.11 20.30 -28.03
C SER A 208 -8.60 21.71 -27.69
N LEU A 209 -8.28 22.23 -26.51
CA LEU A 209 -8.55 23.61 -26.09
C LEU A 209 -7.75 24.60 -26.94
N VAL A 210 -6.46 24.34 -27.16
CA VAL A 210 -5.59 25.16 -28.01
C VAL A 210 -6.08 25.14 -29.46
N LEU A 211 -6.44 23.96 -30.01
CA LEU A 211 -7.02 23.84 -31.35
C LEU A 211 -8.38 24.52 -31.46
N GLN A 212 -9.21 24.49 -30.41
CA GLN A 212 -10.50 25.18 -30.38
C GLN A 212 -10.33 26.70 -30.36
N GLU A 213 -9.37 27.24 -29.59
CA GLU A 213 -9.07 28.67 -29.57
C GLU A 213 -8.36 29.15 -30.86
N ILE A 214 -7.57 28.30 -31.53
CA ILE A 214 -7.01 28.57 -32.87
C ILE A 214 -8.14 28.61 -33.91
N LYS A 215 -9.09 27.65 -33.89
CA LYS A 215 -10.27 27.66 -34.78
C LYS A 215 -11.18 28.87 -34.54
N LEU A 216 -11.25 29.37 -33.30
CA LEU A 216 -11.97 30.58 -32.93
C LEU A 216 -11.19 31.87 -33.22
N GLY A 217 -9.97 31.77 -33.77
CA GLY A 217 -9.15 32.91 -34.18
C GLY A 217 -8.57 33.73 -33.03
N ARG A 218 -8.57 33.20 -31.81
CA ARG A 218 -8.12 33.90 -30.59
C ARG A 218 -6.65 33.64 -30.25
N LEU A 219 -6.05 32.60 -30.83
CA LEU A 219 -4.65 32.24 -30.69
C LEU A 219 -4.00 32.07 -32.07
N SER A 220 -2.85 32.70 -32.27
CA SER A 220 -2.03 32.48 -33.47
C SER A 220 -1.21 31.19 -33.29
N CYS A 221 -1.20 30.34 -34.32
CA CYS A 221 -0.49 29.06 -34.31
C CYS A 221 1.01 29.25 -33.98
N PRO A 222 1.55 28.63 -32.93
CA PRO A 222 2.97 28.73 -32.61
C PRO A 222 3.79 27.95 -33.65
N LYS A 223 4.71 28.63 -34.34
CA LYS A 223 5.53 28.12 -35.46
C LYS A 223 6.46 26.92 -35.12
N GLN A 224 6.39 26.32 -33.93
CA GLN A 224 7.41 25.40 -33.43
C GLN A 224 6.89 24.32 -32.45
N PHE A 225 5.65 23.85 -32.59
CA PHE A 225 5.15 22.70 -31.82
C PHE A 225 4.94 21.48 -32.74
N PRO A 226 5.78 20.43 -32.65
CA PRO A 226 5.50 19.16 -33.33
C PRO A 226 4.46 18.39 -32.51
N LEU A 227 3.18 18.58 -32.82
CA LEU A 227 2.08 17.78 -32.26
C LEU A 227 1.94 16.50 -33.10
N VAL A 228 2.62 15.43 -32.68
CA VAL A 228 2.46 14.10 -33.28
C VAL A 228 1.26 13.43 -32.62
N LEU A 229 0.11 13.41 -33.31
CA LEU A 229 -1.09 12.69 -32.88
C LEU A 229 -1.11 11.29 -33.49
N GLU A 230 -0.69 10.29 -32.72
CA GLU A 230 -0.88 8.89 -33.11
C GLU A 230 -2.30 8.43 -32.69
N MET A 231 -3.22 8.38 -33.65
CA MET A 231 -4.55 7.77 -33.48
C MET A 231 -4.47 6.28 -33.83
N LYS A 232 -4.32 5.42 -32.82
CA LYS A 232 -4.44 3.98 -33.00
C LYS A 232 -5.94 3.61 -33.00
N ARG A 233 -6.51 3.25 -34.15
CA ARG A 233 -7.83 2.58 -34.22
C ARG A 233 -7.64 1.13 -33.76
N GLU A 234 -8.36 0.74 -32.71
CA GLU A 234 -8.50 -0.68 -32.39
C GLU A 234 -9.41 -1.34 -33.43
N GLY A 235 -8.88 -2.37 -34.10
CA GLY A 235 -9.66 -3.26 -34.96
C GLY A 235 -9.46 -3.06 -36.46
N GLU A 236 -8.24 -3.29 -36.97
CA GLU A 236 -8.05 -3.71 -38.37
C GLU A 236 -6.72 -4.46 -38.53
N SER A 237 -6.80 -5.61 -39.19
CA SER A 237 -5.71 -6.54 -39.45
C SER A 237 -4.79 -6.04 -40.57
N SER A 238 -3.48 -6.16 -40.33
CA SER A 238 -2.37 -6.20 -41.30
C SER A 238 -2.17 -4.99 -42.25
N SER A 239 -0.90 -4.57 -42.33
CA SER A 239 -0.30 -3.92 -43.51
C SER A 239 -0.75 -2.50 -43.84
N SER A 240 -0.09 -1.49 -43.24
CA SER A 240 0.45 -0.31 -43.93
C SER A 240 0.83 0.76 -42.89
N SER A 241 2.12 1.08 -42.83
CA SER A 241 2.65 2.28 -42.18
C SER A 241 2.52 3.47 -43.14
N GLU A 242 1.60 4.40 -42.88
CA GLU A 242 1.40 5.70 -43.58
C GLU A 242 0.25 6.42 -42.84
N GLU A 243 0.20 7.71 -42.50
CA GLU A 243 0.92 8.94 -42.87
C GLU A 243 1.01 9.88 -41.64
N LEU A 244 2.12 10.62 -41.53
CA LEU A 244 2.27 11.79 -40.66
C LEU A 244 1.57 12.98 -41.30
N GLU A 245 0.42 13.43 -40.78
CA GLU A 245 -0.12 14.75 -41.15
C GLU A 245 0.79 15.86 -40.61
N HIS A 246 1.66 16.37 -41.47
CA HIS A 246 2.29 17.67 -41.28
C HIS A 246 1.22 18.76 -41.47
N ILE A 247 0.77 19.39 -40.39
CA ILE A 247 0.10 20.69 -40.50
C ILE A 247 1.20 21.73 -40.81
N CYS A 248 1.59 21.82 -42.08
CA CYS A 248 2.28 23.00 -42.60
C CYS A 248 1.22 24.08 -42.85
N CYS A 249 1.19 25.12 -42.02
CA CYS A 249 0.55 26.37 -42.38
C CYS A 249 1.42 27.10 -43.41
N GLU A 250 0.88 27.37 -44.60
CA GLU A 250 1.34 28.48 -45.47
C GLU A 250 1.09 29.83 -44.80
#